data_AF-A0A4R2JTC0-F1
#
_entry.id   AF-A0A4R2JTC0-F1
#
_cell.length_a   1.000
_cell.length_b   1.000
_cell.length_c   1.000
_cell.angle_alpha   90.00
_cell.angle_beta   90.00
_cell.angle_gamma   90.00
#
_symmetry.space_group_name_H-M   'P 1'
#
loop_
_entity.id
_entity.type
_entity.pdbx_description
1 polymer ?
#
loop_
_entity_poly.entity_id
_entity_poly.type
_entity_poly.pdbx_seq_one_letter_code
_entity_poly.pdbx_strand_id
1 'polypeptide(L)' 'MDEAFTQLDRAMCLAKNGDTTTAVAHAARTLLSLTDPQRRGIIGLRARQIVEALPVQDQNLAAVRELHDLLTDADPKE' A
#
# COMPACT_ATOMS: atom_id res chain seq x y z
N MET A 1 4.05 -13.79 -7.63
CA MET A 1 4.18 -13.36 -6.23
C MET A 1 5.28 -12.30 -6.12
N ASP A 2 6.43 -12.52 -6.75
CA ASP A 2 7.57 -11.60 -6.79
C ASP A 2 7.27 -10.21 -7.38
N GLU A 3 6.46 -10.16 -8.45
CA GLU A 3 6.14 -8.88 -9.10
C GLU A 3 5.43 -7.90 -8.14
N ALA A 4 4.55 -8.39 -7.27
CA ALA A 4 3.86 -7.55 -6.30
C ALA A 4 4.82 -6.96 -5.25
N PHE A 5 5.83 -7.73 -4.82
CA PHE A 5 6.87 -7.22 -3.93
C PHE A 5 7.72 -6.14 -4.62
N THR A 6 8.11 -6.35 -5.88
CA THR A 6 8.86 -5.36 -6.64
C THR A 6 8.06 -4.07 -6.85
N GLN A 7 6.75 -4.17 -7.08
CA GLN A 7 5.88 -2.99 -7.24
C GLN A 7 5.73 -2.21 -5.92
N LEU A 8 5.59 -2.91 -4.78
CA LEU A 8 5.54 -2.27 -3.47
C LEU A 8 6.88 -1.64 -3.06
N ASP A 9 8.00 -2.27 -3.38
CA ASP A 9 9.34 -1.71 -3.11
C ASP A 9 9.55 -0.41 -3.91
N ARG A 10 9.11 -0.38 -5.17
CA ARG A 10 9.07 0.86 -5.98
C ARG A 10 8.17 1.93 -5.37
N ALA A 11 6.98 1.55 -4.89
CA ALA A 11 6.09 2.48 -4.21
C ALA A 11 6.76 3.06 -2.94
N MET A 12 7.51 2.26 -2.19
CA MET A 12 8.29 2.73 -1.04
C MET A 12 9.38 3.74 -1.45
N CYS A 13 10.08 3.52 -2.57
CA CYS A 13 11.03 4.49 -3.10
C CYS A 13 10.36 5.81 -3.51
N LEU A 14 9.19 5.76 -4.15
CA LEU A 14 8.42 6.94 -4.52
C LEU A 14 7.97 7.73 -3.28
N ALA A 15 7.48 7.03 -2.26
CA ALA A 15 7.10 7.63 -0.98
C ALA A 15 8.30 8.34 -0.32
N LYS A 16 9.48 7.70 -0.31
CA LYS A 16 10.72 8.30 0.21
C LYS A 16 11.19 9.52 -0.58
N ASN A 17 10.91 9.56 -1.88
CA ASN A 17 11.23 10.70 -2.74
C ASN A 17 10.21 11.85 -2.61
N GLY A 18 9.18 11.70 -1.78
CA GLY A 18 8.13 12.70 -1.58
C GLY A 18 6.99 12.61 -2.60
N ASP A 19 6.99 11.61 -3.47
CA ASP A 19 5.93 11.39 -4.45
C ASP A 19 4.86 10.45 -3.87
N THR A 20 4.17 10.94 -2.84
CA THR A 20 3.18 10.17 -2.09
C THR A 20 2.02 9.72 -2.96
N THR A 21 1.48 10.59 -3.80
CA THR A 21 0.33 10.27 -4.66
C THR A 21 0.65 9.11 -5.60
N THR A 22 1.82 9.14 -6.25
CA THR A 22 2.22 8.06 -7.17
C THR A 22 2.54 6.78 -6.42
N ALA A 23 3.20 6.87 -5.26
CA ALA A 23 3.49 5.72 -4.39
C ALA A 23 2.21 4.97 -4.00
N VAL A 24 1.21 5.72 -3.52
CA VAL A 24 -0.04 5.17 -3.00
C VAL A 24 -0.89 4.60 -4.14
N ALA A 25 -0.95 5.27 -5.29
CA ALA A 25 -1.63 4.75 -6.48
C ALA A 25 -0.99 3.43 -6.97
N HIS A 26 0.35 3.34 -6.96
CA HIS A 26 1.07 2.11 -7.31
C HIS A 26 0.78 0.98 -6.32
N ALA A 27 0.78 1.27 -5.02
CA ALA A 27 0.47 0.29 -3.98
C ALA A 27 -0.98 -0.22 -4.09
N ALA A 28 -1.96 0.69 -4.26
CA ALA A 28 -3.37 0.33 -4.42
C ALA A 28 -3.59 -0.54 -5.67
N ARG A 29 -3.02 -0.16 -6.82
CA ARG A 29 -3.10 -0.95 -8.06
C ARG A 29 -2.50 -2.35 -7.90
N THR A 30 -1.41 -2.46 -7.14
CA THR A 30 -0.79 -3.75 -6.83
C THR A 30 -1.75 -4.60 -5.99
N LEU A 31 -2.33 -4.04 -4.91
CA LEU A 31 -3.30 -4.75 -4.06
C LEU A 31 -4.57 -5.18 -4.81
N LEU A 32 -5.06 -4.36 -5.73
CA LEU A 32 -6.22 -4.69 -6.58
C LEU A 32 -5.94 -5.87 -7.52
N SER A 33 -4.69 -6.04 -7.95
CA SER A 33 -4.27 -7.15 -8.81
C SER A 33 -4.03 -8.46 -8.04
N LEU A 34 -4.09 -8.44 -6.71
CA LEU A 34 -3.84 -9.61 -5.86
C LEU A 34 -5.11 -10.35 -5.52
N THR A 35 -4.95 -11.64 -5.29
CA THR A 35 -5.99 -12.46 -4.67
C THR A 35 -6.13 -12.12 -3.18
N ASP A 36 -7.31 -12.32 -2.64
CA ASP A 36 -7.64 -12.16 -1.22
C ASP A 36 -6.60 -12.75 -0.23
N PRO A 37 -6.14 -14.01 -0.39
CA PRO A 37 -5.09 -14.56 0.48
C PRO A 37 -3.73 -13.87 0.31
N GLN A 38 -3.43 -13.31 -0.87
CA GLN A 38 -2.19 -12.55 -1.10
C GLN A 38 -2.25 -11.15 -0.47
N ARG A 39 -3.42 -10.48 -0.54
CA ARG A 39 -3.66 -9.20 0.15
C ARG A 39 -3.53 -9.35 1.67
N ARG A 40 -4.02 -10.46 2.23
CA ARG A 40 -3.89 -10.82 3.65
C ARG A 40 -2.47 -11.19 4.09
N GLY A 41 -1.65 -11.65 3.16
CA GLY A 41 -0.31 -12.11 3.45
C GLY A 41 0.70 -10.98 3.63
N ILE A 42 1.97 -11.34 3.46
CA ILE A 42 3.13 -10.44 3.59
C ILE A 42 3.01 -9.18 2.68
N ILE A 43 2.24 -9.26 1.60
CA ILE A 43 2.04 -8.16 0.67
C ILE A 43 1.18 -7.05 1.29
N GLY A 44 0.16 -7.40 2.10
CA GLY A 44 -0.61 -6.43 2.89
C GLY A 44 0.26 -5.74 3.94
N LEU A 45 1.14 -6.48 4.63
CA LEU A 45 2.09 -5.92 5.59
C LEU A 45 3.01 -4.88 4.94
N ARG A 46 3.53 -5.18 3.74
CA ARG A 46 4.38 -4.23 2.99
C ARG A 46 3.64 -2.97 2.58
N ALA A 47 2.39 -3.08 2.15
CA ALA A 47 1.58 -1.91 1.82
C ALA A 47 1.28 -1.04 3.07
N ARG A 48 1.07 -1.66 4.24
CA ARG A 48 0.92 -0.95 5.51
C ARG A 48 2.17 -0.14 5.88
N GLN A 49 3.35 -0.73 5.72
CA GLN A 49 4.63 -0.05 5.94
C GLN A 49 4.85 1.17 5.04
N ILE A 50 4.31 1.15 3.81
CA ILE A 50 4.37 2.31 2.93
C ILE A 50 3.54 3.45 3.52
N VAL A 51 2.32 3.17 3.99
CA VAL A 51 1.45 4.18 4.63
C VAL A 51 2.09 4.75 5.88
N GLU A 52 2.70 3.91 6.73
CA GLU A 52 3.40 4.34 7.94
C GLU A 52 4.66 5.17 7.65
N ALA A 53 5.31 4.95 6.51
CA ALA A 53 6.47 5.72 6.08
C ALA A 53 6.10 7.10 5.49
N LEU A 54 4.81 7.37 5.26
CA LEU A 54 4.37 8.66 4.72
C LEU A 54 4.42 9.76 5.79
N PRO A 55 4.78 10.99 5.40
CA PRO A 55 4.72 12.14 6.30
C PRO A 55 3.28 12.36 6.79
N VAL A 56 3.11 12.79 8.04
CA VAL A 56 1.78 12.98 8.67
C VAL A 56 0.87 13.91 7.86
N GLN A 57 1.45 14.91 7.19
CA GLN A 57 0.71 15.84 6.32
C GLN A 57 0.06 15.14 5.11
N ASP A 58 0.67 14.05 4.63
CA ASP A 58 0.23 13.31 3.46
C ASP A 58 -0.68 12.13 3.83
N GLN A 59 -0.66 11.69 5.09
CA GLN A 59 -1.57 10.64 5.59
C GLN A 59 -3.04 11.03 5.49
N ASN A 60 -3.35 12.33 5.44
CA ASN A 60 -4.73 12.82 5.30
C ASN A 60 -5.21 12.87 3.83
N LEU A 61 -4.35 12.56 2.86
CA LEU A 61 -4.73 12.54 1.46
C LEU A 61 -5.78 11.45 1.18
N ALA A 62 -6.73 11.76 0.30
CA ALA A 62 -7.78 10.82 -0.09
C ALA A 62 -7.20 9.50 -0.60
N ALA A 63 -6.12 9.55 -1.39
CA ALA A 63 -5.43 8.36 -1.89
C ALA A 63 -4.92 7.45 -0.76
N VAL A 64 -4.38 8.03 0.32
CA VAL A 64 -3.85 7.26 1.46
C VAL A 64 -4.98 6.60 2.24
N ARG A 65 -6.10 7.30 2.40
CA ARG A 65 -7.31 6.74 3.02
C ARG A 65 -7.87 5.57 2.22
N GLU A 66 -7.93 5.69 0.90
CA GLU A 66 -8.40 4.59 0.03
C GLU A 66 -7.49 3.36 0.13
N LEU A 67 -6.16 3.57 0.17
CA LEU A 67 -5.22 2.47 0.39
C LEU A 67 -5.40 1.82 1.76
N HIS A 68 -5.63 2.62 2.81
CA HIS A 68 -5.88 2.13 4.16
C HIS A 68 -7.19 1.32 4.24
N ASP A 69 -8.24 1.76 3.54
CA ASP A 69 -9.52 1.05 3.47
C ASP A 69 -9.34 -0.33 2.82
N LEU A 70 -8.64 -0.39 1.67
CA LEU A 70 -8.29 -1.65 1.01
C LEU A 70 -7.48 -2.60 1.91
N LEU A 71 -6.64 -2.06 2.80
CA LEU A 71 -5.86 -2.83 3.77
C LEU A 71 -6.64 -3.26 5.00
N THR A 72 -7.76 -2.58 5.29
CA THR A 72 -8.67 -2.90 6.39
C THR A 72 -9.69 -3.93 5.95
N ASP A 73 -10.22 -3.82 4.73
CA ASP A 73 -11.09 -4.83 4.11
C ASP A 73 -10.36 -6.16 3.90
N ALA A 74 -9.05 -6.10 3.60
CA ALA A 74 -8.23 -7.29 3.48
C ALA A 74 -7.98 -8.00 4.82
N ASP A 75 -8.09 -7.35 5.98
CA ASP A 75 -7.78 -7.92 7.30
C ASP A 75 -9.04 -8.59 7.89
N PRO A 76 -9.15 -9.93 7.94
CA PRO A 76 -10.23 -10.54 8.67
C PRO A 76 -9.91 -10.33 10.14
N LYS A 77 -10.73 -9.51 10.82
CA LYS A 77 -10.83 -9.52 12.29
C LYS A 77 -10.96 -10.99 12.74
N GLU A 78 -9.88 -11.54 13.28
CA GLU A 78 -9.94 -12.71 14.16
C GLU A 78 -10.45 -12.30 15.54
#